data_AF-A0AAW0RBI8-F1
#
_entry.id   AF-A0AAW0RBI8-F1
#
_cell.length_a   1.000
_cell.length_b   1.000
_cell.length_c   1.000
_cell.angle_alpha   90.00
_cell.angle_beta   90.00
_cell.angle_gamma   90.00
#
_symmetry.space_group_name_H-M   'P 1'
#
loop_
_entity.id
_entity.type
_entity.pdbx_description
1 polymer ?
#
loop_
_entity_poly.entity_id
_entity_poly.type
_entity_poly.pdbx_seq_one_letter_code
_entity_poly.pdbx_strand_id
1 'polypeptide(L)'
;MHFLLPLLAWLLSCVLAEGPGGANYVAHSYERIWMWEMYDTITDIEGPDKQNSIFPQQPKQPKWKQNMGSGEGKKYTYAEFMTVLERGDLNRGAEKDLVAPGSAPDGGPTVHECSKDLLRKGWASKMPNLNLAHPELTSSAFNPGDGNKKPGRLYNPKDPWNGPYTELASRLDNKFQDLRAKFHDDSKWGAYITTKTDRMKTLVESITTVRREDTSSWLRSQVSKSIDPVENGKGKMITLHGLGLDGVNEHLVVSTRRPSAIADVNSYAKAWDDIDIRQTMQNAWGVDTLRDKLNKVGYKRAGDLRKWANYLGDPDGEWKSRYTELNMKHFRVLKTWRTALERIKMTPEQLKTCR
;
A
#
# COMPACT_ATOMS: atom_id res chain seq x y z
N MET A 1 15.16 -5.66 37.84
CA MET A 1 13.85 -6.13 37.34
C MET A 1 13.22 -5.13 36.35
N HIS A 2 13.99 -4.57 35.40
CA HIS A 2 13.53 -3.45 34.52
C HIS A 2 13.81 -3.69 33.02
N PHE A 3 14.22 -4.91 32.62
CA PHE A 3 14.49 -5.26 31.22
C PHE A 3 13.35 -6.05 30.53
N LEU A 4 12.28 -6.40 31.26
CA LEU A 4 11.18 -7.22 30.73
C LEU A 4 10.06 -6.40 30.05
N LEU A 5 9.87 -5.14 30.42
CA LEU A 5 8.82 -4.26 29.87
C LEU A 5 9.03 -3.85 28.40
N PRO A 6 10.24 -3.46 27.93
CA PRO A 6 10.43 -3.14 26.51
C PRO A 6 10.40 -4.39 25.61
N LEU A 7 10.79 -5.57 26.14
CA LEU A 7 10.70 -6.84 25.42
C LEU A 7 9.24 -7.29 25.26
N LEU A 8 8.40 -7.09 26.28
CA LEU A 8 6.96 -7.34 26.23
C LEU A 8 6.21 -6.35 25.33
N ALA A 9 6.62 -5.07 25.26
CA ALA A 9 6.05 -4.11 24.31
C ALA A 9 6.46 -4.41 22.85
N TRP A 10 7.66 -4.95 22.62
CA TRP A 10 8.08 -5.45 21.32
C TRP A 10 7.35 -6.75 20.94
N LEU A 11 7.20 -7.69 21.87
CA LEU A 11 6.40 -8.90 21.66
C LEU A 11 4.91 -8.59 21.46
N LEU A 12 4.32 -7.63 22.18
CA LEU A 12 2.93 -7.19 21.97
C LEU A 12 2.74 -6.42 20.66
N SER A 13 3.77 -5.72 20.14
CA SER A 13 3.68 -5.13 18.79
C SER A 13 3.88 -6.16 17.68
N CYS A 14 4.56 -7.29 17.96
CA CYS A 14 4.59 -8.46 17.08
C CYS A 14 3.29 -9.28 17.14
N VAL A 15 2.64 -9.39 18.30
CA VAL A 15 1.40 -10.17 18.50
C VAL A 15 0.14 -9.39 18.10
N LEU A 16 0.11 -8.06 18.26
CA LEU A 16 -0.93 -7.20 17.66
C LEU A 16 -0.74 -7.01 16.15
N ALA A 17 0.35 -7.54 15.58
CA ALA A 17 0.59 -7.64 14.14
C ALA A 17 0.22 -9.03 13.57
N GLU A 18 -0.42 -9.91 14.35
CA GLU A 18 -1.00 -11.15 13.82
C GLU A 18 -2.32 -10.90 13.09
N GLY A 19 -2.14 -10.36 11.89
CA GLY A 19 -3.12 -10.22 10.81
C GLY A 19 -2.87 -8.91 10.06
N PRO A 20 -2.52 -8.87 8.76
CA PRO A 20 -2.10 -9.88 7.78
C PRO A 20 -0.61 -9.70 7.36
N GLY A 21 0.29 -10.63 7.69
CA GLY A 21 1.74 -10.44 7.50
C GLY A 21 2.26 -10.63 6.07
N GLY A 22 2.10 -11.83 5.49
CA GLY A 22 2.80 -12.24 4.26
C GLY A 22 2.43 -11.46 3.00
N ALA A 23 1.13 -11.28 2.72
CA ALA A 23 0.66 -10.55 1.53
C ALA A 23 1.07 -9.07 1.57
N ASN A 24 1.12 -8.46 2.75
CA ASN A 24 1.54 -7.09 2.89
C ASN A 24 3.03 -6.91 2.55
N TYR A 25 3.91 -7.85 2.94
CA TYR A 25 5.31 -7.84 2.53
C TYR A 25 5.45 -8.00 1.01
N VAL A 26 4.74 -8.96 0.41
CA VAL A 26 4.79 -9.16 -1.05
C VAL A 26 4.30 -7.93 -1.81
N ALA A 27 3.24 -7.26 -1.35
CA ALA A 27 2.82 -6.00 -1.97
C ALA A 27 3.93 -4.94 -1.87
N HIS A 28 4.52 -4.78 -0.69
CA HIS A 28 5.59 -3.81 -0.45
C HIS A 28 6.85 -4.06 -1.29
N SER A 29 7.23 -5.30 -1.58
CA SER A 29 8.37 -5.58 -2.47
C SER A 29 8.10 -5.08 -3.89
N TYR A 30 6.90 -5.30 -4.44
CA TYR A 30 6.51 -4.74 -5.73
C TYR A 30 6.38 -3.22 -5.70
N GLU A 31 5.83 -2.64 -4.63
CA GLU A 31 5.71 -1.18 -4.49
C GLU A 31 7.08 -0.48 -4.48
N ARG A 32 8.10 -1.10 -3.90
CA ARG A 32 9.48 -0.60 -3.92
C ARG A 32 10.08 -0.61 -5.32
N ILE A 33 9.93 -1.73 -6.04
CA ILE A 33 10.38 -1.85 -7.44
C ILE A 33 9.62 -0.86 -8.32
N TRP A 34 8.32 -0.65 -8.04
CA TRP A 34 7.52 0.35 -8.72
C TRP A 34 8.07 1.77 -8.49
N MET A 35 8.43 2.12 -7.26
CA MET A 35 9.04 3.43 -6.97
C MET A 35 10.39 3.60 -7.68
N TRP A 36 11.18 2.52 -7.81
CA TRP A 36 12.42 2.55 -8.59
C TRP A 36 12.15 2.82 -10.07
N GLU A 37 11.19 2.14 -10.69
CA GLU A 37 10.90 2.35 -12.11
C GLU A 37 10.44 3.79 -12.38
N MET A 38 9.65 4.36 -11.47
CA MET A 38 9.28 5.77 -11.52
C MET A 38 10.50 6.69 -11.40
N TYR A 39 11.33 6.43 -10.40
CA TYR A 39 12.56 7.18 -10.15
C TYR A 39 13.51 7.19 -11.36
N ASP A 40 13.83 6.01 -11.88
CA ASP A 40 14.78 5.82 -12.96
C ASP A 40 14.24 6.47 -14.25
N THR A 41 12.96 6.28 -14.56
CA THR A 41 12.32 6.91 -15.72
C THR A 41 12.35 8.44 -15.64
N ILE A 42 12.00 9.02 -14.49
CA ILE A 42 11.97 10.48 -14.30
C ILE A 42 13.38 11.05 -14.43
N THR A 43 14.37 10.42 -13.79
CA THR A 43 15.74 10.93 -13.78
C THR A 43 16.45 10.75 -15.12
N ASP A 44 16.16 9.69 -15.87
CA ASP A 44 16.73 9.49 -17.21
C ASP A 44 16.17 10.50 -18.22
N ILE A 45 14.86 10.78 -18.18
CA ILE A 45 14.21 11.65 -19.17
C ILE A 45 14.39 13.14 -18.84
N GLU A 46 14.16 13.53 -17.59
CA GLU A 46 14.15 14.94 -17.20
C GLU A 46 15.45 15.43 -16.57
N GLY A 47 16.34 14.51 -16.23
CA GLY A 47 17.65 14.81 -15.68
C GLY A 47 17.82 14.37 -14.21
N PRO A 48 19.07 14.14 -13.77
CA PRO A 48 19.37 13.69 -12.40
C PRO A 48 18.91 14.66 -11.29
N ASP A 49 18.75 15.95 -11.58
CA ASP A 49 18.22 16.94 -10.62
C ASP A 49 16.76 16.67 -10.24
N LYS A 50 16.02 15.90 -11.06
CA LYS A 50 14.64 15.48 -10.76
C LYS A 50 14.53 14.32 -9.79
N GLN A 51 15.65 13.78 -9.31
CA GLN A 51 15.67 12.91 -8.15
C GLN A 51 14.91 13.52 -6.95
N ASN A 52 14.89 14.85 -6.84
CA ASN A 52 14.15 15.59 -5.82
C ASN A 52 12.64 15.27 -5.76
N SER A 53 12.07 14.68 -6.82
CA SER A 53 10.68 14.21 -6.83
C SER A 53 10.42 13.06 -5.84
N ILE A 54 11.45 12.25 -5.54
CA ILE A 54 11.38 11.13 -4.60
C ILE A 54 12.33 11.32 -3.43
N PHE A 55 13.50 11.91 -3.65
CA PHE A 55 14.55 12.16 -2.67
C PHE A 55 15.10 13.59 -2.83
N PRO A 56 14.53 14.61 -2.18
CA PRO A 56 15.09 15.96 -2.15
C PRO A 56 16.55 15.92 -1.70
N GLN A 57 17.43 16.42 -2.55
CA GLN A 57 18.84 16.63 -2.30
C GLN A 57 19.00 17.66 -1.18
N GLN A 58 19.84 17.33 -0.20
CA GLN A 58 20.10 18.17 0.96
C GLN A 58 21.58 18.52 1.01
N PRO A 59 22.12 19.33 0.07
CA PRO A 59 23.56 19.52 -0.10
C PRO A 59 24.26 20.11 1.12
N LYS A 60 23.51 20.76 2.01
CA LYS A 60 24.01 21.33 3.28
C LYS A 60 24.11 20.33 4.43
N GLN A 61 23.63 19.10 4.25
CA GLN A 61 23.70 18.04 5.27
C GLN A 61 24.98 17.20 5.12
N PRO A 62 25.37 16.38 6.12
CA PRO A 62 26.43 15.38 5.95
C PRO A 62 26.18 14.49 4.74
N LYS A 63 27.22 14.05 4.02
CA LYS A 63 27.14 13.31 2.74
C LYS A 63 26.07 12.20 2.70
N TRP A 64 25.94 11.43 3.78
CA TRP A 64 24.98 10.35 3.90
C TRP A 64 23.50 10.78 4.01
N LYS A 65 23.25 12.06 4.33
CA LYS A 65 21.94 12.72 4.32
C LYS A 65 21.73 13.62 3.09
N GLN A 66 22.75 13.79 2.24
CA GLN A 66 22.64 14.70 1.08
C GLN A 66 21.71 14.17 -0.01
N ASN A 67 21.22 12.93 0.14
CA ASN A 67 20.43 12.23 -0.84
C ASN A 67 21.09 12.26 -2.23
N MET A 68 22.32 11.74 -2.36
CA MET A 68 23.08 11.68 -3.60
C MET A 68 23.65 10.27 -3.80
N GLY A 69 23.53 9.74 -5.01
CA GLY A 69 24.04 8.42 -5.39
C GLY A 69 25.37 8.45 -6.11
N SER A 70 25.86 7.27 -6.45
CA SER A 70 27.11 7.08 -7.22
C SER A 70 26.91 7.01 -8.73
N GLY A 71 25.66 6.97 -9.22
CA GLY A 71 25.34 6.96 -10.63
C GLY A 71 25.59 8.28 -11.35
N GLU A 72 25.31 8.29 -12.65
CA GLU A 72 25.47 9.47 -13.51
C GLU A 72 24.70 10.68 -12.96
N GLY A 73 25.36 11.85 -12.95
CA GLY A 73 24.80 13.07 -12.38
C GLY A 73 24.37 12.97 -10.91
N LYS A 74 24.98 12.05 -10.14
CA LYS A 74 24.67 11.76 -8.74
C LYS A 74 23.30 11.12 -8.50
N LYS A 75 22.73 10.47 -9.53
CA LYS A 75 21.57 9.61 -9.37
C LYS A 75 21.91 8.37 -8.54
N TYR A 76 20.95 7.86 -7.79
CA TYR A 76 21.03 6.56 -7.16
C TYR A 76 21.04 5.44 -8.20
N THR A 77 21.93 4.47 -7.99
CA THR A 77 21.80 3.16 -8.60
C THR A 77 20.63 2.39 -7.95
N TYR A 78 20.17 1.31 -8.58
CA TYR A 78 19.09 0.47 -8.03
C TYR A 78 19.40 -0.01 -6.59
N ALA A 79 20.61 -0.51 -6.38
CA ALA A 79 21.10 -0.97 -5.08
C ALA A 79 21.06 0.15 -4.03
N GLU A 80 21.54 1.35 -4.38
CA GLU A 80 21.52 2.51 -3.48
C GLU A 80 20.08 2.93 -3.17
N PHE A 81 19.22 3.02 -4.19
CA PHE A 81 17.82 3.40 -4.05
C PHE A 81 17.08 2.46 -3.08
N MET A 82 17.22 1.15 -3.27
CA MET A 82 16.61 0.15 -2.38
C MET A 82 17.19 0.22 -0.97
N THR A 83 18.49 0.45 -0.85
CA THR A 83 19.16 0.60 0.45
C THR A 83 18.65 1.82 1.20
N VAL A 84 18.49 2.97 0.53
CA VAL A 84 17.96 4.20 1.13
C VAL A 84 16.50 4.03 1.52
N LEU A 85 15.67 3.38 0.69
CA LEU A 85 14.28 3.09 1.06
C LEU A 85 14.19 2.23 2.33
N GLU A 86 15.06 1.23 2.47
CA GLU A 86 15.06 0.33 3.62
C GLU A 86 15.66 0.98 4.87
N ARG A 87 16.87 1.53 4.75
CA ARG A 87 17.70 1.93 5.89
C ARG A 87 17.64 3.43 6.18
N GLY A 88 17.23 4.24 5.20
CA GLY A 88 17.17 5.70 5.29
C GLY A 88 18.50 6.41 5.03
N ASP A 89 19.59 5.67 4.82
CA ASP A 89 20.91 6.21 4.51
C ASP A 89 21.80 5.20 3.75
N LEU A 90 22.96 5.67 3.31
CA LEU A 90 24.02 4.88 2.67
C LEU A 90 25.28 4.72 3.56
N ASN A 91 25.19 4.95 4.88
CA ASN A 91 26.35 4.92 5.78
C ASN A 91 27.05 3.56 5.80
N ARG A 92 26.29 2.48 5.61
CA ARG A 92 26.79 1.10 5.58
C ARG A 92 27.11 0.59 4.17
N GLY A 93 27.11 1.49 3.18
CA GLY A 93 27.21 1.14 1.77
C GLY A 93 25.89 0.58 1.20
N ALA A 94 25.84 0.54 -0.13
CA ALA A 94 24.75 -0.07 -0.87
C ALA A 94 24.91 -1.58 -0.98
N GLU A 95 23.78 -2.27 -1.08
CA GLU A 95 23.72 -3.71 -1.25
C GLU A 95 24.02 -4.11 -2.70
N LYS A 96 25.24 -4.60 -2.93
CA LYS A 96 25.81 -4.74 -4.29
C LYS A 96 25.20 -5.86 -5.13
N ASP A 97 24.49 -6.81 -4.52
CA ASP A 97 23.86 -7.93 -5.23
C ASP A 97 22.44 -7.61 -5.74
N LEU A 98 21.92 -6.42 -5.42
CA LEU A 98 20.64 -5.96 -5.95
C LEU A 98 20.81 -5.44 -7.38
N VAL A 99 20.15 -6.12 -8.31
CA VAL A 99 20.14 -5.80 -9.74
C VAL A 99 18.74 -5.32 -10.16
N ALA A 100 18.70 -4.23 -10.92
CA ALA A 100 17.44 -3.64 -11.38
C ALA A 100 16.75 -4.55 -12.41
N PRO A 101 15.41 -4.54 -12.45
CA PRO A 101 14.70 -5.36 -13.42
C PRO A 101 15.04 -4.96 -14.86
N GLY A 102 15.27 -5.94 -15.72
CA GLY A 102 15.61 -5.73 -17.13
C GLY A 102 16.89 -4.90 -17.37
N SER A 103 17.84 -4.89 -16.42
CA SER A 103 19.06 -4.08 -16.54
C SER A 103 20.15 -4.68 -17.45
N ALA A 104 20.00 -5.93 -17.89
CA ALA A 104 20.97 -6.60 -18.78
C ALA A 104 20.46 -6.65 -20.23
N PRO A 105 21.36 -6.57 -21.25
CA PRO A 105 21.00 -6.59 -22.67
C PRO A 105 20.21 -7.84 -23.10
N ASP A 106 20.47 -8.95 -22.42
CA ASP A 106 19.91 -10.29 -22.58
C ASP A 106 18.73 -10.56 -21.64
N GLY A 107 18.18 -9.52 -21.03
CA GLY A 107 16.99 -9.61 -20.19
C GLY A 107 17.34 -9.89 -18.74
N GLY A 108 17.96 -8.90 -18.07
CA GLY A 108 18.25 -8.92 -16.63
C GLY A 108 17.03 -9.29 -15.77
N PRO A 109 17.15 -9.39 -14.44
CA PRO A 109 16.13 -10.03 -13.60
C PRO A 109 14.73 -9.50 -13.89
N THR A 110 13.74 -10.39 -13.84
CA THR A 110 12.35 -10.01 -13.94
C THR A 110 11.90 -9.25 -12.69
N VAL A 111 10.77 -8.54 -12.77
CA VAL A 111 10.17 -7.88 -11.59
C VAL A 111 9.86 -8.87 -10.46
N HIS A 112 9.54 -10.12 -10.80
CA HIS A 112 9.27 -11.17 -9.82
C HIS A 112 10.55 -11.68 -9.15
N GLU A 113 11.65 -11.81 -9.89
CA GLU A 113 12.96 -12.15 -9.33
C GLU A 113 13.48 -11.05 -8.40
N CYS A 114 13.42 -9.78 -8.82
CA CYS A 114 13.75 -8.66 -7.96
C CYS A 114 12.89 -8.65 -6.68
N SER A 115 11.58 -8.95 -6.80
CA SER A 115 10.69 -9.04 -5.64
C SER A 115 11.07 -10.17 -4.70
N LYS A 116 11.39 -11.36 -5.24
CA LYS A 116 11.90 -12.50 -4.45
C LYS A 116 13.17 -12.12 -3.69
N ASP A 117 14.08 -11.38 -4.30
CA ASP A 117 15.33 -11.00 -3.65
C ASP A 117 15.11 -9.99 -2.52
N LEU A 118 14.21 -9.01 -2.70
CA LEU A 118 13.80 -8.11 -1.60
C LEU A 118 13.14 -8.88 -0.45
N LEU A 119 12.30 -9.87 -0.75
CA LEU A 119 11.64 -10.72 0.25
C LEU A 119 12.65 -11.59 1.00
N ARG A 120 13.60 -12.22 0.30
CA ARG A 120 14.70 -13.01 0.89
C ARG A 120 15.55 -12.19 1.86
N LYS A 121 15.82 -10.93 1.51
CA LYS A 121 16.59 -10.01 2.35
C LYS A 121 15.79 -9.43 3.52
N GLY A 122 14.47 -9.63 3.56
CA GLY A 122 13.59 -9.00 4.55
C GLY A 122 13.33 -7.51 4.29
N TRP A 123 13.65 -7.00 3.10
CA TRP A 123 13.52 -5.59 2.70
C TRP A 123 12.15 -5.26 2.11
N ALA A 124 11.17 -6.10 2.39
CA ALA A 124 9.79 -5.95 1.97
C ALA A 124 8.93 -5.32 3.07
N SER A 125 9.54 -4.83 4.15
CA SER A 125 8.84 -4.21 5.27
C SER A 125 8.14 -2.90 4.86
N LYS A 126 7.18 -2.44 5.67
CA LYS A 126 6.57 -1.12 5.50
C LYS A 126 7.67 -0.07 5.42
N MET A 127 7.71 0.68 4.33
CA MET A 127 8.72 1.72 4.08
C MET A 127 8.75 2.74 5.22
N PRO A 128 9.72 2.64 6.15
CA PRO A 128 9.69 3.44 7.38
C PRO A 128 10.14 4.89 7.13
N ASN A 129 10.79 5.11 5.98
CA ASN A 129 11.56 6.31 5.67
C ASN A 129 10.92 7.20 4.61
N LEU A 130 9.60 7.13 4.39
CA LEU A 130 8.92 8.01 3.43
C LEU A 130 9.10 9.50 3.73
N ASN A 131 9.29 9.85 5.00
CA ASN A 131 9.63 11.21 5.45
C ASN A 131 11.08 11.60 5.14
N LEU A 132 12.01 10.64 5.02
CA LEU A 132 13.37 10.88 4.53
C LEU A 132 13.37 11.00 3.00
N ALA A 133 12.53 10.20 2.34
CA ALA A 133 12.26 10.31 0.92
C ALA A 133 11.72 11.69 0.60
N HIS A 134 10.67 12.16 1.27
CA HIS A 134 10.11 13.48 0.99
C HIS A 134 9.82 14.22 2.31
N PRO A 135 10.68 15.18 2.75
CA PRO A 135 10.55 15.89 4.02
C PRO A 135 9.22 16.61 4.21
N GLU A 136 8.52 16.87 3.10
CA GLU A 136 7.21 17.48 3.13
C GLU A 136 6.05 16.55 3.47
N LEU A 137 6.23 15.25 3.26
CA LEU A 137 5.22 14.21 3.45
C LEU A 137 5.26 13.68 4.88
N THR A 138 5.18 14.57 5.86
CA THR A 138 5.05 14.19 7.28
C THR A 138 3.59 13.88 7.59
N SER A 139 3.33 13.02 8.58
CA SER A 139 1.95 12.77 9.04
C SER A 139 1.22 14.06 9.47
N SER A 140 1.94 15.05 10.01
CA SER A 140 1.38 16.35 10.38
C SER A 140 0.89 17.16 9.18
N ALA A 141 1.47 16.98 7.98
CA ALA A 141 1.04 17.67 6.78
C ALA A 141 -0.37 17.26 6.32
N PHE A 142 -0.86 16.08 6.75
CA PHE A 142 -2.17 15.53 6.42
C PHE A 142 -3.16 15.59 7.59
N ASN A 143 -2.81 16.24 8.71
CA ASN A 143 -3.69 16.30 9.87
C ASN A 143 -4.89 17.22 9.56
N PRO A 144 -6.15 16.81 9.84
CA PRO A 144 -7.33 17.68 9.69
C PRO A 144 -7.29 18.95 10.55
N GLY A 145 -6.42 19.00 11.57
CA GLY A 145 -6.41 20.06 12.58
C GLY A 145 -7.39 19.74 13.70
N ASP A 146 -7.09 20.21 14.92
CA ASP A 146 -7.94 20.04 16.10
C ASP A 146 -8.31 21.41 16.69
N GLY A 147 -9.58 21.82 16.53
CA GLY A 147 -10.19 23.01 17.16
C GLY A 147 -9.50 24.35 16.85
N ASN A 148 -8.33 24.56 17.44
CA ASN A 148 -7.49 25.75 17.32
C ASN A 148 -6.30 25.59 16.37
N LYS A 149 -5.98 24.38 15.88
CA LYS A 149 -4.90 24.18 14.91
C LYS A 149 -5.43 24.17 13.49
N LYS A 150 -4.77 24.93 12.62
CA LYS A 150 -5.02 24.89 11.18
C LYS A 150 -4.76 23.47 10.65
N PRO A 151 -5.54 23.00 9.67
CA PRO A 151 -5.23 21.76 8.97
C PRO A 151 -3.81 21.78 8.40
N GLY A 152 -3.20 20.60 8.31
CA GLY A 152 -1.92 20.43 7.63
C GLY A 152 -2.01 20.86 6.17
N ARG A 153 -0.89 21.35 5.60
CA ARG A 153 -0.87 21.94 4.26
C ARG A 153 -1.28 21.01 3.11
N LEU A 154 -1.22 19.69 3.32
CA LEU A 154 -1.60 18.65 2.34
C LEU A 154 -2.92 17.96 2.72
N TYR A 155 -3.58 18.40 3.79
CA TYR A 155 -4.89 17.86 4.16
C TYR A 155 -5.94 18.27 3.13
N ASN A 156 -6.70 17.28 2.63
CA ASN A 156 -7.82 17.49 1.74
C ASN A 156 -9.11 17.01 2.43
N PRO A 157 -10.08 17.89 2.73
CA PRO A 157 -11.34 17.47 3.37
C PRO A 157 -12.20 16.55 2.49
N LYS A 158 -11.99 16.54 1.16
CA LYS A 158 -12.66 15.61 0.24
C LYS A 158 -11.98 14.23 0.18
N ASP A 159 -10.75 14.12 0.68
CA ASP A 159 -9.97 12.89 0.76
C ASP A 159 -9.18 12.86 2.07
N PRO A 160 -9.86 12.82 3.23
CA PRO A 160 -9.23 13.01 4.54
C PRO A 160 -8.32 11.85 4.94
N TRP A 161 -8.37 10.75 4.20
CA TRP A 161 -7.57 9.54 4.43
C TRP A 161 -6.33 9.48 3.54
N ASN A 162 -6.11 10.49 2.69
CA ASN A 162 -4.84 10.64 2.01
C ASN A 162 -3.72 10.81 3.04
N GLY A 163 -2.62 10.10 2.85
CA GLY A 163 -1.46 10.18 3.72
C GLY A 163 -0.17 10.27 2.93
N PRO A 164 0.98 10.34 3.62
CA PRO A 164 2.29 10.47 3.00
C PRO A 164 2.56 9.50 1.85
N TYR A 165 2.23 8.23 2.07
CA TYR A 165 2.46 7.17 1.09
C TYR A 165 1.56 7.31 -0.16
N THR A 166 0.25 7.49 0.03
CA THR A 166 -0.70 7.56 -1.08
C THR A 166 -0.52 8.84 -1.88
N GLU A 167 -0.10 9.93 -1.22
CA GLU A 167 0.28 11.18 -1.88
C GLU A 167 1.53 10.99 -2.74
N LEU A 168 2.60 10.38 -2.20
CA LEU A 168 3.81 10.10 -2.97
C LEU A 168 3.50 9.24 -4.19
N ALA A 169 2.79 8.14 -3.99
CA ALA A 169 2.39 7.25 -5.08
C ALA A 169 1.57 7.99 -6.15
N SER A 170 0.62 8.84 -5.75
CA SER A 170 -0.18 9.62 -6.69
C SER A 170 0.65 10.64 -7.48
N ARG A 171 1.62 11.31 -6.82
CA ARG A 171 2.54 12.25 -7.49
C ARG A 171 3.42 11.56 -8.53
N LEU A 172 3.98 10.41 -8.18
CA LEU A 172 4.85 9.64 -9.08
C LEU A 172 4.07 9.06 -10.24
N ASP A 173 2.89 8.49 -9.99
CA ASP A 173 2.01 8.02 -11.06
C ASP A 173 1.63 9.16 -12.01
N ASN A 174 1.18 10.31 -11.47
CA ASN A 174 0.90 11.50 -12.29
C ASN A 174 2.08 11.89 -13.17
N LYS A 175 3.28 11.97 -12.57
CA LYS A 175 4.49 12.36 -13.27
C LYS A 175 4.84 11.38 -14.39
N PHE A 176 4.75 10.08 -14.14
CA PHE A 176 5.02 9.06 -15.14
C PHE A 176 3.98 9.07 -16.27
N GLN A 177 2.70 9.19 -15.95
CA GLN A 177 1.67 9.29 -16.98
C GLN A 177 1.86 10.55 -17.85
N ASP A 178 2.32 11.67 -17.27
CA ASP A 178 2.67 12.87 -18.03
C ASP A 178 3.84 12.64 -19.00
N LEU A 179 4.89 11.95 -18.54
CA LEU A 179 6.01 11.56 -19.40
C LEU A 179 5.54 10.64 -20.53
N ARG A 180 4.70 9.65 -20.21
CA ARG A 180 4.13 8.73 -21.18
C ARG A 180 3.29 9.44 -22.24
N ALA A 181 2.37 10.31 -21.81
CA ALA A 181 1.54 11.09 -22.73
C ALA A 181 2.36 12.02 -23.63
N LYS A 182 3.49 12.53 -23.13
CA LYS A 182 4.36 13.47 -23.84
C LYS A 182 5.33 12.80 -24.82
N PHE A 183 5.92 11.67 -24.43
CA PHE A 183 7.11 11.12 -25.11
C PHE A 183 6.89 9.72 -25.72
N HIS A 184 5.68 9.17 -25.72
CA HIS A 184 5.42 7.85 -26.34
C HIS A 184 5.80 7.78 -27.83
N ASP A 185 5.59 8.84 -28.61
CA ASP A 185 5.95 8.93 -30.03
C ASP A 185 7.33 9.58 -30.27
N ASP A 186 8.08 9.87 -29.20
CA ASP A 186 9.38 10.53 -29.30
C ASP A 186 10.42 9.54 -29.86
N SER A 187 11.21 9.96 -30.85
CA SER A 187 12.19 9.09 -31.51
C SER A 187 13.33 8.63 -30.60
N LYS A 188 13.63 9.40 -29.54
CA LYS A 188 14.64 9.05 -28.54
C LYS A 188 14.03 8.25 -27.40
N TRP A 189 12.85 8.64 -26.92
CA TRP A 189 12.29 8.13 -25.66
C TRP A 189 11.14 7.14 -25.81
N GLY A 190 10.49 7.05 -26.97
CA GLY A 190 9.27 6.25 -27.16
C GLY A 190 9.45 4.77 -26.86
N ALA A 191 10.52 4.16 -27.38
CA ALA A 191 10.85 2.75 -27.11
C ALA A 191 11.19 2.50 -25.62
N TYR A 192 11.92 3.44 -25.01
CA TYR A 192 12.25 3.38 -23.58
C TYR A 192 10.99 3.46 -22.72
N ILE A 193 10.10 4.42 -22.98
CA ILE A 193 8.83 4.56 -22.25
C ILE A 193 7.92 3.35 -22.45
N THR A 194 7.86 2.78 -23.65
CA THR A 194 7.08 1.56 -23.91
C THR A 194 7.58 0.41 -23.02
N THR A 195 8.88 0.18 -23.03
CA THR A 195 9.53 -0.85 -22.18
C THR A 195 9.27 -0.61 -20.68
N LYS A 196 9.32 0.65 -20.23
CA LYS A 196 9.01 1.02 -18.84
C LYS A 196 7.53 0.84 -18.52
N THR A 197 6.64 1.17 -19.45
CA THR A 197 5.18 1.00 -19.31
C THR A 197 4.81 -0.47 -19.15
N ASP A 198 5.41 -1.37 -19.93
CA ASP A 198 5.15 -2.81 -19.83
C ASP A 198 5.57 -3.36 -18.47
N ARG A 199 6.76 -2.99 -17.99
CA ARG A 199 7.21 -3.34 -16.63
C ARG A 199 6.29 -2.76 -15.56
N MET A 200 5.87 -1.51 -15.73
CA MET A 200 4.98 -0.83 -14.79
C MET A 200 3.61 -1.49 -14.73
N LYS A 201 3.08 -1.93 -15.87
CA LYS A 201 1.84 -2.68 -15.94
C LYS A 201 1.93 -3.97 -15.11
N THR A 202 2.99 -4.76 -15.29
CA THR A 202 3.22 -5.98 -14.50
C THR A 202 3.31 -5.68 -13.00
N LEU A 203 4.00 -4.60 -12.62
CA LEU A 203 4.12 -4.18 -11.22
C LEU A 203 2.78 -3.77 -10.62
N VAL A 204 2.02 -2.91 -11.29
CA VAL A 204 0.72 -2.42 -10.79
C VAL A 204 -0.33 -3.53 -10.76
N GLU A 205 -0.32 -4.45 -11.75
CA GLU A 205 -1.16 -5.65 -11.74
C GLU A 205 -0.81 -6.58 -10.57
N SER A 206 0.49 -6.77 -10.30
CA SER A 206 0.98 -7.56 -9.17
C SER A 206 0.57 -6.95 -7.82
N ILE A 207 0.78 -5.64 -7.64
CA ILE A 207 0.40 -4.92 -6.42
C ILE A 207 -1.11 -5.01 -6.20
N THR A 208 -1.91 -4.73 -7.24
CA THR A 208 -3.37 -4.77 -7.14
C THR A 208 -3.88 -6.17 -6.80
N THR A 209 -3.26 -7.20 -7.39
CA THR A 209 -3.57 -8.60 -7.12
C THR A 209 -3.30 -8.93 -5.66
N VAL A 210 -2.08 -8.71 -5.18
CA VAL A 210 -1.71 -9.04 -3.79
C VAL A 210 -2.51 -8.23 -2.78
N ARG A 211 -2.78 -6.94 -3.07
CA ARG A 211 -3.62 -6.10 -2.21
C ARG A 211 -5.08 -6.57 -2.18
N ARG A 212 -5.60 -7.16 -3.25
CA ARG A 212 -6.91 -7.82 -3.26
C ARG A 212 -6.91 -9.07 -2.38
N GLU A 213 -5.90 -9.92 -2.49
CA GLU A 213 -5.73 -11.12 -1.66
C GLU A 213 -5.63 -10.75 -0.17
N ASP A 214 -4.88 -9.70 0.14
CA ASP A 214 -4.77 -9.11 1.47
C ASP A 214 -6.11 -8.58 1.98
N THR A 215 -6.90 -7.95 1.10
CA THR A 215 -8.24 -7.46 1.45
C THR A 215 -9.19 -8.58 1.84
N SER A 216 -9.10 -9.76 1.24
CA SER A 216 -9.89 -10.92 1.67
C SER A 216 -9.52 -11.36 3.09
N SER A 217 -8.22 -11.41 3.40
CA SER A 217 -7.73 -11.72 4.76
C SER A 217 -8.13 -10.63 5.76
N TRP A 218 -8.06 -9.37 5.35
CA TRP A 218 -8.51 -8.23 6.12
C TRP A 218 -10.00 -8.33 6.43
N LEU A 219 -10.83 -8.60 5.42
CA LEU A 219 -12.27 -8.77 5.57
C LEU A 219 -12.58 -9.88 6.58
N ARG A 220 -11.93 -11.05 6.47
CA ARG A 220 -12.07 -12.13 7.46
C ARG A 220 -11.87 -11.62 8.89
N SER A 221 -10.81 -10.84 9.12
CA SER A 221 -10.49 -10.27 10.43
C SER A 221 -11.52 -9.24 10.91
N GLN A 222 -12.12 -8.45 10.01
CA GLN A 222 -13.13 -7.46 10.39
C GLN A 222 -14.47 -8.12 10.71
N VAL A 223 -14.84 -9.15 9.96
CA VAL A 223 -16.08 -9.89 10.19
C VAL A 223 -16.08 -10.56 11.57
N SER A 224 -14.94 -11.07 12.04
CA SER A 224 -14.80 -11.68 13.36
C SER A 224 -14.61 -10.70 14.51
N LYS A 225 -14.37 -9.41 14.26
CA LYS A 225 -14.26 -8.43 15.34
C LYS A 225 -15.62 -8.23 15.99
N SER A 226 -15.64 -8.15 17.32
CA SER A 226 -16.85 -7.86 18.08
C SER A 226 -17.54 -6.58 17.57
N ILE A 227 -18.86 -6.55 17.73
CA ILE A 227 -19.70 -5.38 17.47
C ILE A 227 -20.17 -4.73 18.78
N ASP A 228 -19.88 -5.37 19.91
CA ASP A 228 -20.28 -4.90 21.22
C ASP A 228 -19.40 -3.69 21.60
N PRO A 229 -19.98 -2.65 22.25
CA PRO A 229 -19.21 -1.54 22.76
C PRO A 229 -18.17 -2.03 23.78
N VAL A 230 -16.93 -1.58 23.64
CA VAL A 230 -15.87 -1.81 24.62
C VAL A 230 -15.44 -0.49 25.23
N GLU A 231 -15.11 -0.51 26.52
CA GLU A 231 -14.56 0.66 27.19
C GLU A 231 -13.11 0.89 26.71
N ASN A 232 -12.80 2.08 26.21
CA ASN A 232 -11.42 2.42 25.89
C ASN A 232 -10.63 2.71 27.18
N GLY A 233 -9.30 2.79 27.10
CA GLY A 233 -8.43 3.13 28.25
C GLY A 233 -8.63 4.53 28.86
N LYS A 234 -9.71 5.24 28.49
CA LYS A 234 -10.15 6.53 29.04
C LYS A 234 -11.60 6.47 29.56
N GLY A 235 -12.17 5.29 29.74
CA GLY A 235 -13.52 5.11 30.26
C GLY A 235 -14.67 5.37 29.28
N LYS A 236 -14.37 5.59 28.00
CA LYS A 236 -15.39 5.87 26.98
C LYS A 236 -15.73 4.58 26.23
N MET A 237 -17.02 4.24 26.19
CA MET A 237 -17.53 3.17 25.34
C MET A 237 -17.30 3.50 23.86
N ILE A 238 -16.62 2.61 23.15
CA ILE A 238 -16.41 2.66 21.71
C ILE A 238 -17.00 1.40 21.09
N THR A 239 -17.85 1.56 20.06
CA THR A 239 -18.34 0.42 19.29
C THR A 239 -17.20 -0.12 18.43
N LEU A 240 -16.90 -1.41 18.58
CA LEU A 240 -15.98 -2.07 17.67
C LEU A 240 -16.67 -2.24 16.31
N HIS A 241 -15.94 -1.92 15.25
CA HIS A 241 -16.46 -1.77 13.90
C HIS A 241 -16.52 -3.09 13.10
N GLY A 242 -16.59 -4.22 13.80
CA GLY A 242 -16.74 -5.55 13.19
C GLY A 242 -18.20 -5.99 13.06
N LEU A 243 -18.41 -7.28 12.80
CA LEU A 243 -19.75 -7.88 12.71
C LEU A 243 -20.11 -8.79 13.89
N GLY A 244 -19.19 -8.99 14.85
CA GLY A 244 -19.41 -9.79 16.06
C GLY A 244 -19.68 -11.26 15.77
N LEU A 245 -19.15 -11.77 14.66
CA LEU A 245 -19.28 -13.16 14.29
C LEU A 245 -18.23 -13.98 15.06
N ASP A 246 -18.34 -14.08 16.38
CA ASP A 246 -17.35 -14.81 17.19
C ASP A 246 -17.24 -16.31 16.79
N GLY A 247 -18.27 -16.83 16.11
CA GLY A 247 -18.31 -18.12 15.41
C GLY A 247 -18.06 -18.06 13.90
N VAL A 248 -17.34 -17.05 13.37
CA VAL A 248 -17.06 -16.83 11.94
C VAL A 248 -16.73 -18.12 11.20
N ASN A 249 -15.96 -19.03 11.79
CA ASN A 249 -15.55 -20.25 11.08
C ASN A 249 -16.72 -21.17 10.70
N GLU A 250 -17.87 -21.09 11.39
CA GLU A 250 -19.05 -21.92 11.10
C GLU A 250 -19.99 -21.30 10.05
N HIS A 251 -19.88 -19.99 9.80
CA HIS A 251 -20.76 -19.26 8.89
C HIS A 251 -20.04 -18.60 7.70
N LEU A 252 -18.73 -18.40 7.82
CA LEU A 252 -17.85 -17.93 6.76
C LEU A 252 -17.73 -19.02 5.72
N VAL A 253 -18.28 -18.75 4.55
CA VAL A 253 -18.12 -19.64 3.42
C VAL A 253 -16.81 -19.30 2.74
N VAL A 254 -15.77 -20.01 3.12
CA VAL A 254 -14.51 -20.03 2.36
C VAL A 254 -14.76 -20.90 1.13
N SER A 255 -14.94 -20.26 -0.02
CA SER A 255 -15.18 -20.95 -1.29
C SER A 255 -13.97 -21.80 -1.68
N THR A 256 -12.75 -21.29 -1.47
CA THR A 256 -11.50 -22.01 -1.67
C THR A 256 -10.36 -21.29 -0.94
N ARG A 257 -9.42 -22.05 -0.35
CA ARG A 257 -8.13 -21.49 0.06
C ARG A 257 -7.17 -21.53 -1.13
N ARG A 258 -6.67 -20.39 -1.56
CA ARG A 258 -5.85 -20.25 -2.77
C ARG A 258 -4.42 -19.83 -2.43
N PRO A 259 -3.41 -20.34 -3.15
CA PRO A 259 -2.10 -19.69 -3.17
C PRO A 259 -2.24 -18.27 -3.76
N SER A 260 -1.18 -17.46 -3.68
CA SER A 260 -1.19 -16.20 -4.41
C SER A 260 -1.29 -16.47 -5.92
N ALA A 261 -1.98 -15.60 -6.63
CA ALA A 261 -2.03 -15.65 -8.09
C ALA A 261 -0.67 -15.35 -8.72
N ILE A 262 0.29 -14.81 -7.95
CA ILE A 262 1.66 -14.61 -8.41
C ILE A 262 2.53 -15.80 -8.00
N ALA A 263 2.65 -16.76 -8.91
CA ALA A 263 3.31 -18.05 -8.67
C ALA A 263 4.72 -17.91 -8.07
N ASP A 264 5.50 -16.95 -8.58
CA ASP A 264 6.89 -16.72 -8.17
C ASP A 264 7.08 -16.37 -6.68
N VAL A 265 6.07 -15.78 -6.04
CA VAL A 265 6.18 -15.32 -4.65
C VAL A 265 5.33 -16.15 -3.69
N ASN A 266 4.81 -17.29 -4.13
CA ASN A 266 3.94 -18.17 -3.33
C ASN A 266 4.59 -18.68 -2.04
N SER A 267 5.92 -18.82 -1.99
CA SER A 267 6.62 -19.20 -0.75
C SER A 267 6.63 -18.10 0.30
N TYR A 268 6.38 -16.84 -0.10
CA TYR A 268 6.35 -15.66 0.77
C TYR A 268 4.93 -15.15 1.00
N ALA A 269 4.03 -15.37 0.03
CA ALA A 269 2.63 -15.04 0.16
C ALA A 269 1.91 -16.11 1.00
N LYS A 270 1.23 -15.68 2.06
CA LYS A 270 0.34 -16.59 2.79
C LYS A 270 -0.84 -16.94 1.87
N ALA A 271 -1.16 -18.23 1.76
CA ALA A 271 -2.41 -18.64 1.12
C ALA A 271 -3.59 -17.90 1.75
N TRP A 272 -4.49 -17.40 0.91
CA TRP A 272 -5.61 -16.56 1.31
C TRP A 272 -6.93 -17.29 1.07
N ASP A 273 -7.95 -16.92 1.83
CA ASP A 273 -9.28 -17.50 1.72
C ASP A 273 -10.14 -16.67 0.77
N ASP A 274 -10.65 -17.29 -0.29
CA ASP A 274 -11.63 -16.67 -1.16
C ASP A 274 -13.00 -16.76 -0.50
N ILE A 275 -13.43 -15.65 0.10
CA ILE A 275 -14.66 -15.58 0.89
C ILE A 275 -15.83 -15.34 -0.04
N ASP A 276 -16.79 -16.27 -0.04
CA ASP A 276 -18.11 -15.99 -0.63
C ASP A 276 -18.85 -15.05 0.32
N ILE A 277 -18.70 -13.75 0.08
CA ILE A 277 -19.34 -12.69 0.87
C ILE A 277 -20.86 -12.85 0.83
N ARG A 278 -21.43 -13.25 -0.31
CA ARG A 278 -22.89 -13.34 -0.43
C ARG A 278 -23.42 -14.44 0.49
N GLN A 279 -22.89 -15.65 0.38
CA GLN A 279 -23.34 -16.78 1.19
C GLN A 279 -22.97 -16.57 2.67
N THR A 280 -21.78 -16.06 2.96
CA THR A 280 -21.36 -15.72 4.33
C THR A 280 -22.36 -14.78 4.99
N MET A 281 -22.78 -13.72 4.30
CA MET A 281 -23.72 -12.75 4.86
C MET A 281 -25.15 -13.30 4.95
N GLN A 282 -25.54 -14.23 4.08
CA GLN A 282 -26.82 -14.94 4.19
C GLN A 282 -26.84 -15.88 5.41
N ASN A 283 -25.77 -16.65 5.61
CA ASN A 283 -25.62 -17.55 6.77
C ASN A 283 -25.64 -16.76 8.08
N ALA A 284 -24.85 -15.68 8.15
CA ALA A 284 -24.82 -14.78 9.29
C ALA A 284 -26.22 -14.19 9.59
N TRP A 285 -26.97 -13.81 8.56
CA TRP A 285 -28.33 -13.26 8.74
C TRP A 285 -29.36 -14.30 9.20
N GLY A 286 -29.12 -15.58 8.90
CA GLY A 286 -29.99 -16.68 9.31
C GLY A 286 -29.92 -17.03 10.79
N VAL A 287 -28.90 -16.55 11.51
CA VAL A 287 -28.73 -16.80 12.95
C VAL A 287 -29.49 -15.73 13.74
N ASP A 288 -30.58 -16.12 14.41
CA ASP A 288 -31.49 -15.18 15.08
C ASP A 288 -30.79 -14.25 16.09
N THR A 289 -29.93 -14.80 16.95
CA THR A 289 -29.21 -14.03 17.98
C THR A 289 -28.28 -12.96 17.39
N LEU A 290 -27.65 -13.29 16.27
CA LEU A 290 -26.77 -12.42 15.53
C LEU A 290 -27.55 -11.39 14.71
N ARG A 291 -28.62 -11.82 14.05
CA ARG A 291 -29.55 -10.91 13.37
C ARG A 291 -30.08 -9.85 14.32
N ASP A 292 -30.41 -10.22 15.55
CA ASP A 292 -30.86 -9.27 16.58
C ASP A 292 -29.76 -8.28 16.98
N LYS A 293 -28.51 -8.74 17.15
CA LYS A 293 -27.35 -7.84 17.39
C LYS A 293 -27.12 -6.89 16.21
N LEU A 294 -27.17 -7.39 14.99
CA LEU A 294 -26.99 -6.61 13.76
C LEU A 294 -28.13 -5.60 13.53
N ASN A 295 -29.37 -5.99 13.85
CA ASN A 295 -30.54 -5.11 13.85
C ASN A 295 -30.38 -3.97 14.86
N LYS A 296 -29.92 -4.25 16.09
CA LYS A 296 -29.68 -3.24 17.14
C LYS A 296 -28.67 -2.19 16.70
N VAL A 297 -27.63 -2.59 15.98
CA VAL A 297 -26.68 -1.62 15.46
C VAL A 297 -27.15 -0.99 14.16
N GLY A 298 -28.18 -1.50 13.47
CA GLY A 298 -28.83 -0.83 12.34
C GLY A 298 -28.66 -1.48 10.95
N TYR A 299 -28.12 -2.70 10.86
CA TYR A 299 -28.23 -3.52 9.65
C TYR A 299 -29.62 -4.16 9.62
N LYS A 300 -30.37 -4.10 8.51
CA LYS A 300 -31.78 -4.54 8.46
C LYS A 300 -32.01 -5.77 7.60
N ARG A 301 -31.03 -6.16 6.79
CA ARG A 301 -31.08 -7.35 5.91
C ARG A 301 -29.68 -7.83 5.54
N ALA A 302 -29.55 -9.07 5.08
CA ALA A 302 -28.30 -9.63 4.55
C ALA A 302 -27.66 -8.76 3.45
N GLY A 303 -28.48 -8.08 2.65
CA GLY A 303 -28.01 -7.15 1.61
C GLY A 303 -27.19 -5.98 2.16
N ASP A 304 -27.45 -5.54 3.39
CA ASP A 304 -26.75 -4.45 4.04
C ASP A 304 -25.34 -4.89 4.49
N LEU A 305 -25.21 -6.12 4.98
CA LEU A 305 -23.91 -6.71 5.33
C LEU A 305 -23.04 -6.92 4.09
N ARG A 306 -23.64 -7.36 2.97
CA ARG A 306 -22.93 -7.48 1.69
C ARG A 306 -22.42 -6.12 1.21
N LYS A 307 -23.24 -5.07 1.32
CA LYS A 307 -22.79 -3.70 1.02
C LYS A 307 -21.63 -3.31 1.95
N TRP A 308 -21.77 -3.53 3.26
CA TRP A 308 -20.71 -3.22 4.22
C TRP A 308 -19.36 -3.85 3.84
N ALA A 309 -19.35 -5.12 3.43
CA ALA A 309 -18.15 -5.83 3.01
C ALA A 309 -17.58 -5.32 1.68
N ASN A 310 -18.45 -5.05 0.69
CA ASN A 310 -18.02 -4.55 -0.63
C ASN A 310 -17.47 -3.12 -0.58
N TYR A 311 -17.95 -2.32 0.37
CA TYR A 311 -17.54 -0.92 0.57
C TYR A 311 -16.68 -0.73 1.83
N LEU A 312 -16.04 -1.80 2.32
CA LEU A 312 -15.27 -1.74 3.57
C LEU A 312 -14.19 -0.64 3.51
N GLY A 313 -14.35 0.39 4.34
CA GLY A 313 -13.44 1.54 4.40
C GLY A 313 -13.72 2.64 3.36
N ASP A 314 -14.79 2.54 2.57
CA ASP A 314 -15.16 3.57 1.62
C ASP A 314 -15.75 4.81 2.33
N PRO A 315 -15.13 6.01 2.23
CA PRO A 315 -15.64 7.24 2.82
C PRO A 315 -16.96 7.72 2.24
N ASP A 316 -17.29 7.31 1.01
CA ASP A 316 -18.54 7.69 0.34
C ASP A 316 -19.62 6.61 0.51
N GLY A 317 -19.28 5.50 1.17
CA GLY A 317 -20.20 4.40 1.45
C GLY A 317 -21.27 4.75 2.48
N GLU A 318 -22.43 4.08 2.33
CA GLU A 318 -23.60 4.17 3.23
C GLU A 318 -23.25 3.88 4.71
N TRP A 319 -22.16 3.12 4.94
CA TRP A 319 -21.74 2.64 6.26
C TRP A 319 -20.48 3.32 6.80
N LYS A 320 -20.07 4.47 6.25
CA LYS A 320 -18.82 5.16 6.61
C LYS A 320 -18.61 5.43 8.10
N SER A 321 -19.68 5.70 8.85
CA SER A 321 -19.63 5.92 10.31
C SER A 321 -19.24 4.67 11.10
N ARG A 322 -19.24 3.51 10.44
CA ARG A 322 -18.93 2.21 11.02
C ARG A 322 -17.58 1.66 10.60
N TYR A 323 -16.75 2.46 9.96
CA TYR A 323 -15.40 2.05 9.59
C TYR A 323 -14.38 2.68 10.53
N THR A 324 -13.40 1.87 10.95
CA THR A 324 -12.22 2.39 11.65
C THR A 324 -11.42 3.28 10.70
N GLU A 325 -10.64 4.21 11.25
CA GLU A 325 -9.61 4.94 10.50
C GLU A 325 -8.69 3.99 9.72
N LEU A 326 -8.40 2.80 10.27
CA LEU A 326 -7.57 1.80 9.60
C LEU A 326 -8.24 1.20 8.35
N ASN A 327 -9.55 0.93 8.40
CA ASN A 327 -10.31 0.51 7.22
C ASN A 327 -10.29 1.59 6.13
N MET A 328 -10.44 2.85 6.52
CA MET A 328 -10.45 3.97 5.58
C MET A 328 -9.07 4.17 4.91
N LYS A 329 -7.99 4.05 5.68
CA LYS A 329 -6.61 4.07 5.15
C LYS A 329 -6.34 2.90 4.21
N HIS A 330 -6.80 1.69 4.56
CA HIS A 330 -6.68 0.51 3.70
C HIS A 330 -7.40 0.73 2.36
N PHE A 331 -8.66 1.17 2.41
CA PHE A 331 -9.42 1.51 1.21
C PHE A 331 -8.72 2.57 0.36
N ARG A 332 -8.17 3.61 0.99
CA ARG A 332 -7.48 4.68 0.25
C ARG A 332 -6.24 4.17 -0.48
N VAL A 333 -5.50 3.22 0.08
CA VAL A 333 -4.38 2.54 -0.58
C VAL A 333 -4.87 1.70 -1.76
N LEU A 334 -5.96 0.93 -1.59
CA LEU A 334 -6.57 0.18 -2.70
C LEU A 334 -7.01 1.10 -3.83
N LYS A 335 -7.61 2.25 -3.50
CA LYS A 335 -8.02 3.26 -4.47
C LYS A 335 -6.82 3.81 -5.25
N THR A 336 -5.69 4.12 -4.59
CA THR A 336 -4.45 4.54 -5.27
C THR A 336 -4.04 3.54 -6.35
N TRP A 337 -3.96 2.26 -5.99
CA TRP A 337 -3.46 1.23 -6.90
C TRP A 337 -4.45 0.87 -8.00
N ARG A 338 -5.76 0.91 -7.73
CA ARG A 338 -6.80 0.80 -8.77
C ARG A 338 -6.71 1.93 -9.79
N THR A 339 -6.57 3.18 -9.32
CA THR A 339 -6.39 4.33 -10.22
C THR A 339 -5.12 4.19 -11.05
N ALA A 340 -4.00 3.77 -10.45
CA ALA A 340 -2.77 3.50 -11.22
C ALA A 340 -2.97 2.38 -12.26
N LEU A 341 -3.72 1.32 -11.91
CA LEU A 341 -4.02 0.21 -12.83
C LEU A 341 -4.91 0.64 -14.01
N GLU A 342 -5.90 1.48 -13.75
CA GLU A 342 -6.75 2.06 -14.79
C GLU A 342 -5.90 2.91 -15.74
N ARG A 343 -5.07 3.81 -15.19
CA ARG A 343 -4.25 4.74 -15.98
C ARG A 343 -3.15 4.06 -16.78
N ILE A 344 -2.48 3.05 -16.21
CA ILE A 344 -1.45 2.31 -16.95
C ILE A 344 -2.03 1.54 -18.15
N LYS A 345 -3.33 1.20 -18.11
CA LYS A 345 -4.06 0.55 -19.22
C LYS A 345 -4.62 1.53 -20.24
N MET A 346 -4.73 2.81 -19.92
CA MET A 346 -5.18 3.84 -20.86
C MET A 346 -4.15 4.03 -21.97
N THR A 347 -4.57 4.41 -23.17
CA THR A 347 -3.64 4.83 -24.24
C THR A 347 -3.07 6.23 -23.96
N PRO A 348 -1.95 6.62 -24.59
CA PRO A 348 -1.43 7.98 -24.47
C PRO A 348 -2.46 9.08 -24.83
N GLU A 349 -3.35 8.83 -25.78
CA GLU A 349 -4.44 9.76 -26.16
C GLU A 349 -5.47 9.91 -25.05
N GLN A 350 -5.88 8.79 -24.45
CA GLN A 350 -6.81 8.81 -23.32
C GLN A 350 -6.23 9.59 -22.13
N LEU A 351 -4.94 9.42 -21.84
CA LEU A 351 -4.25 10.16 -20.78
C LEU A 351 -4.28 11.69 -20.99
N LYS A 352 -4.23 12.17 -22.24
CA LYS A 352 -4.31 13.61 -22.54
C LYS A 352 -5.67 14.21 -22.16
N THR A 353 -6.72 13.40 -22.13
CA THR A 353 -8.10 13.83 -21.81
C THR A 353 -8.49 13.69 -20.34
N CYS A 354 -7.72 12.93 -19.55
CA CYS A 354 -8.00 12.67 -18.13
C CYS A 354 -7.33 13.67 -17.17
N ARG A 355 -6.85 14.82 -17.68
CA ARG A 355 -6.11 15.82 -16.88
C ARG A 355 -7.01 16.77 -16.10
#